data_AF-A0A9N9F4E3-F1
#
_entry.id   AF-A0A9N9F4E3-F1
#
_cell.length_a   1.000
_cell.length_b   1.000
_cell.length_c   1.000
_cell.angle_alpha   90.00
_cell.angle_beta   90.00
_cell.angle_gamma   90.00
#
_symmetry.space_group_name_H-M   'P 1'
#
loop_
_entity.id
_entity.type
_entity.pdbx_description
1 polymer ?
#
loop_
_entity_poly.entity_id
_entity_poly.type
_entity_poly.pdbx_seq_one_letter_code
_entity_poly.pdbx_strand_id
1 'polypeptide(L)'
;MRSNSWSSNICGIKKWTLFPPHQEEFFKDSLNNKVYDIRSVDNNKFPNFSKAKRFIVYQHAGETLFVPSGWYHQTENIGDTISINHNWANSTNLDLTYSGLREDLDEIEYAIRDVKEVMGTEEFVQTCQTLLMTNSGWNWTVFWKMVKFIGNRLLRNIETNRLDKHGERNNEEQLEEKADKVKGDDILREGKTQWKVPDMTLQPPIVFILERLRDVASDFLCQSNVCSFLVTQFSMETEETLFGIVEEIDRILVKLKQKDDKDTIT
;
A
#
# COMPACT_ATOMS: atom_id res chain seq x y z
N MET A 1 -11.93 -3.46 -1.54
CA MET A 1 -10.47 -3.18 -1.62
C MET A 1 -10.17 -1.72 -1.98
N ARG A 2 -9.35 -1.04 -1.17
CA ARG A 2 -8.93 0.37 -1.36
C ARG A 2 -7.60 0.44 -2.12
N SER A 3 -7.63 0.15 -3.42
CA SER A 3 -6.47 0.12 -4.31
C SER A 3 -6.38 1.34 -5.22
N ASN A 4 -5.19 1.61 -5.75
CA ASN A 4 -5.04 2.44 -6.94
C ASN A 4 -5.48 1.64 -8.16
N SER A 5 -5.90 2.33 -9.22
CA SER A 5 -6.30 1.70 -10.48
C SER A 5 -5.84 2.51 -11.68
N TRP A 6 -5.57 1.83 -12.79
CA TRP A 6 -5.52 2.47 -14.10
C TRP A 6 -6.38 1.66 -15.06
N SER A 7 -7.03 2.36 -15.98
CA SER A 7 -7.78 1.76 -17.07
C SER A 7 -7.39 2.39 -18.40
N SER A 8 -6.96 1.58 -19.36
CA SER A 8 -6.72 2.01 -20.74
C SER A 8 -7.84 1.52 -21.63
N ASN A 9 -8.50 2.45 -22.32
CA ASN A 9 -9.61 2.12 -23.20
C ASN A 9 -9.09 1.74 -24.58
N ILE A 10 -9.47 0.58 -25.08
CA ILE A 10 -9.01 0.03 -26.36
C ILE A 10 -9.92 0.48 -27.49
N CYS A 11 -11.23 0.39 -27.29
CA CYS A 11 -12.25 0.86 -28.24
C CYS A 11 -13.54 1.25 -27.52
N GLY A 12 -14.42 1.98 -28.21
CA GLY A 12 -15.66 2.51 -27.64
C GLY A 12 -15.44 3.72 -26.72
N ILE A 13 -16.43 4.03 -25.89
CA ILE A 13 -16.38 5.15 -24.94
C ILE A 13 -16.79 4.65 -23.56
N LYS A 14 -15.91 4.83 -22.58
CA LYS A 14 -16.20 4.52 -21.18
C LYS A 14 -16.48 5.82 -20.41
N LYS A 15 -17.71 5.99 -19.95
CA LYS A 15 -18.09 7.10 -19.09
C LYS A 15 -17.81 6.74 -17.63
N TRP A 16 -17.00 7.56 -16.97
CA TRP A 16 -16.71 7.45 -15.56
C TRP A 16 -17.44 8.55 -14.80
N THR A 17 -18.12 8.18 -13.73
CA THR A 17 -18.56 9.15 -12.71
C THR A 17 -17.76 8.89 -11.44
N LEU A 18 -16.94 9.87 -11.07
CA LEU A 18 -15.92 9.78 -10.03
C LEU A 18 -16.28 10.70 -8.87
N PHE A 19 -16.17 10.19 -7.64
CA PHE A 19 -16.40 10.94 -6.41
C PHE A 19 -15.09 10.98 -5.61
N PRO A 20 -14.56 12.19 -5.33
CA PRO A 20 -13.42 12.34 -4.42
C PRO A 20 -13.71 11.70 -3.05
N PRO A 21 -12.67 11.18 -2.37
CA PRO A 21 -12.80 10.63 -1.03
C PRO A 21 -13.29 11.67 -0.02
N HIS A 22 -13.76 11.22 1.13
CA HIS A 22 -14.32 12.05 2.23
C HIS A 22 -15.70 12.64 1.90
N GLN A 23 -16.46 11.95 1.06
CA GLN A 23 -17.85 12.30 0.71
C GLN A 23 -18.80 11.12 0.89
N GLU A 24 -18.33 10.03 1.50
CA GLU A 24 -19.02 8.75 1.63
C GLU A 24 -20.38 8.88 2.31
N GLU A 25 -20.47 9.75 3.30
CA GLU A 25 -21.71 10.06 4.03
C GLU A 25 -22.82 10.65 3.15
N PHE A 26 -22.48 11.26 2.02
CA PHE A 26 -23.49 11.77 1.08
C PHE A 26 -24.15 10.67 0.25
N PHE A 27 -23.49 9.51 0.10
CA PHE A 27 -23.98 8.41 -0.70
C PHE A 27 -24.23 7.14 0.12
N LYS A 28 -24.49 7.30 1.42
CA LYS A 28 -24.93 6.24 2.35
C LYS A 28 -26.36 6.46 2.82
N ASP A 29 -27.07 5.37 3.09
CA ASP A 29 -28.38 5.39 3.76
C ASP A 29 -28.24 5.31 5.29
N SER A 30 -29.37 5.29 6.01
CA SER A 30 -29.40 5.19 7.48
C SER A 30 -28.85 3.87 8.04
N LEU A 31 -28.68 2.86 7.19
CA LEU A 31 -28.11 1.56 7.52
C LEU A 31 -26.67 1.44 6.99
N ASN A 32 -26.05 2.55 6.59
CA ASN A 32 -24.69 2.63 6.05
C ASN A 32 -24.49 1.93 4.69
N ASN A 33 -25.57 1.54 4.00
CA ASN A 33 -25.48 0.99 2.64
C ASN A 33 -25.19 2.12 1.66
N LYS A 34 -24.30 1.88 0.69
CA LYS A 34 -23.99 2.85 -0.36
C LYS A 34 -25.04 2.82 -1.47
N VAL A 35 -25.18 3.93 -2.21
CA VAL A 35 -25.94 3.96 -3.46
C VAL A 35 -25.43 2.87 -4.39
N TYR A 36 -26.33 2.04 -4.91
CA TYR A 36 -25.97 0.97 -5.84
C TYR A 36 -25.83 1.46 -7.29
N ASP A 37 -26.83 2.20 -7.78
CA ASP A 37 -26.83 2.78 -9.13
C ASP A 37 -27.04 4.29 -9.06
N ILE A 38 -26.01 5.06 -9.39
CA ILE A 38 -26.06 6.53 -9.33
C ILE A 38 -26.98 7.16 -10.39
N ARG A 39 -27.47 6.38 -11.37
CA ARG A 39 -28.39 6.85 -12.42
C ARG A 39 -29.83 6.93 -11.91
N SER A 40 -30.15 6.17 -10.87
CA SER A 40 -31.50 6.05 -10.32
C SER A 40 -31.46 6.07 -8.79
N VAL A 41 -31.07 7.21 -8.23
CA VAL A 41 -30.98 7.39 -6.77
C VAL A 41 -32.35 7.69 -6.18
N ASP A 42 -32.77 6.89 -5.20
CA ASP A 42 -33.93 7.18 -4.37
C ASP A 42 -33.58 8.30 -3.37
N ASN A 43 -34.13 9.50 -3.60
CA ASN A 43 -33.88 10.67 -2.77
C ASN A 43 -34.45 10.54 -1.35
N ASN A 44 -35.42 9.65 -1.10
CA ASN A 44 -35.91 9.40 0.25
C ASN A 44 -34.91 8.56 1.04
N LYS A 45 -34.27 7.59 0.37
CA LYS A 45 -33.25 6.72 0.97
C LYS A 45 -31.89 7.40 1.08
N PHE A 46 -31.55 8.27 0.12
CA PHE A 46 -30.27 8.97 0.03
C PHE A 46 -30.48 10.50 -0.09
N PRO A 47 -31.04 11.16 0.94
CA PRO A 47 -31.44 12.57 0.86
C PRO A 47 -30.26 13.53 0.65
N ASN A 48 -29.04 13.11 0.98
CA ASN A 48 -27.84 13.92 0.85
C ASN A 48 -27.07 13.70 -0.47
N PHE A 49 -27.52 12.79 -1.34
CA PHE A 49 -26.75 12.42 -2.54
C PHE A 49 -26.50 13.59 -3.49
N SER A 50 -27.45 14.52 -3.58
CA SER A 50 -27.33 15.74 -4.39
C SER A 50 -26.20 16.68 -3.93
N LYS A 51 -25.71 16.54 -2.68
CA LYS A 51 -24.61 17.33 -2.13
C LYS A 51 -23.23 16.79 -2.56
N ALA A 52 -23.16 15.56 -3.04
CA ALA A 52 -21.90 14.92 -3.43
C ALA A 52 -21.31 15.58 -4.70
N LYS A 53 -20.07 16.05 -4.59
CA LYS A 53 -19.30 16.55 -5.74
C LYS A 53 -18.81 15.37 -6.57
N ARG A 54 -19.03 15.45 -7.89
CA ARG A 54 -18.64 14.40 -8.84
C ARG A 54 -17.92 14.98 -10.05
N PHE A 55 -17.03 14.18 -10.63
CA PHE A 55 -16.40 14.42 -11.91
C PHE A 55 -16.94 13.42 -12.93
N ILE A 56 -17.25 13.89 -14.14
CA ILE A 56 -17.67 13.03 -15.24
C ILE A 56 -16.57 13.05 -16.29
N VAL A 57 -16.07 11.88 -16.67
CA VAL A 57 -15.04 11.72 -17.70
C VAL A 57 -15.58 10.78 -18.76
N TYR A 58 -15.55 11.20 -20.02
CA TYR A 58 -15.80 10.32 -21.16
C TYR A 58 -14.45 9.91 -21.73
N GLN A 59 -14.03 8.68 -21.41
CA GLN A 59 -12.76 8.12 -21.84
C GLN A 59 -12.93 7.51 -23.23
N HIS A 60 -12.25 8.09 -24.22
CA HIS A 60 -12.24 7.63 -25.60
C HIS A 60 -11.18 6.55 -25.84
N ALA A 61 -11.25 5.89 -27.01
CA ALA A 61 -10.28 4.88 -27.41
C ALA A 61 -8.84 5.44 -27.43
N GLY A 62 -7.89 4.66 -26.90
CA GLY A 62 -6.48 5.05 -26.76
C GLY A 62 -6.17 5.83 -25.48
N GLU A 63 -7.17 6.33 -24.76
CA GLU A 63 -6.95 7.10 -23.53
C GLU A 63 -6.74 6.19 -22.31
N THR A 64 -5.93 6.66 -21.37
CA THR A 64 -5.69 5.98 -20.08
C THR A 64 -6.11 6.88 -18.93
N LEU A 65 -6.94 6.34 -18.03
CA LEU A 65 -7.37 7.01 -16.82
C LEU A 65 -6.71 6.37 -15.60
N PHE A 66 -6.10 7.18 -14.75
CA PHE A 66 -5.66 6.78 -13.42
C PHE A 66 -6.71 7.16 -12.38
N VAL A 67 -7.06 6.22 -11.50
CA VAL A 67 -7.99 6.40 -10.39
C VAL A 67 -7.23 6.17 -9.07
N PRO A 68 -7.01 7.22 -8.26
CA PRO A 68 -6.36 7.06 -6.96
C PRO A 68 -7.20 6.23 -6.00
N SER A 69 -6.55 5.59 -5.03
CA SER A 69 -7.23 4.89 -3.94
C SER A 69 -8.21 5.81 -3.19
N GLY A 70 -9.33 5.24 -2.75
CA GLY A 70 -10.38 5.96 -2.02
C GLY A 70 -11.44 6.63 -2.90
N TRP A 71 -11.25 6.70 -4.21
CA TRP A 71 -12.25 7.28 -5.11
C TRP A 71 -13.39 6.33 -5.38
N TYR A 72 -14.59 6.66 -4.90
CA TYR A 72 -15.81 5.95 -5.28
C TYR A 72 -16.17 6.29 -6.73
N HIS A 73 -16.55 5.28 -7.52
CA HIS A 73 -16.81 5.50 -8.93
C HIS A 73 -17.78 4.48 -9.53
N GLN A 74 -18.56 4.93 -10.53
CA GLN A 74 -19.37 4.07 -11.39
C GLN A 74 -18.94 4.29 -12.84
N THR A 75 -18.86 3.20 -13.60
CA THR A 75 -18.50 3.23 -15.02
C THR A 75 -19.64 2.73 -15.89
N GLU A 76 -19.79 3.34 -17.06
CA GLU A 76 -20.80 3.01 -18.05
C GLU A 76 -20.11 2.88 -19.41
N ASN A 77 -20.37 1.79 -20.14
CA ASN A 77 -19.91 1.64 -21.51
C ASN A 77 -20.96 2.25 -22.45
N ILE A 78 -20.54 3.20 -23.27
CA ILE A 78 -21.39 3.83 -24.29
C ILE A 78 -21.11 3.13 -25.61
N GLY A 79 -22.02 2.25 -25.99
CA GLY A 79 -21.82 1.34 -27.12
C GLY A 79 -20.78 0.25 -26.82
N ASP A 80 -20.38 -0.48 -27.87
CA ASP A 80 -19.39 -1.55 -27.76
C ASP A 80 -18.04 -0.98 -27.32
N THR A 81 -17.60 -1.37 -26.12
CA THR A 81 -16.44 -0.79 -25.44
C THR A 81 -15.59 -1.90 -24.85
N ILE A 82 -14.27 -1.84 -25.11
CA ILE A 82 -13.28 -2.77 -24.54
C ILE A 82 -12.22 -1.93 -23.82
N SER A 83 -11.98 -2.23 -22.55
CA SER A 83 -10.95 -1.57 -21.74
C SER A 83 -10.14 -2.59 -20.96
N ILE A 84 -8.85 -2.33 -20.77
CA ILE A 84 -7.99 -3.08 -19.84
C ILE A 84 -7.92 -2.29 -18.53
N ASN A 85 -7.96 -2.99 -17.40
CA ASN A 85 -7.88 -2.39 -16.07
C ASN A 85 -6.90 -3.17 -15.19
N HIS A 86 -6.11 -2.46 -14.39
CA HIS A 86 -5.26 -3.08 -13.38
C HIS A 86 -5.33 -2.31 -12.07
N ASN A 87 -5.48 -3.04 -10.96
CA ASN A 87 -5.50 -2.52 -9.61
C ASN A 87 -4.20 -2.87 -8.87
N TRP A 88 -3.69 -1.98 -8.03
CA TRP A 88 -2.52 -2.28 -7.20
C TRP A 88 -2.54 -1.52 -5.88
N ALA A 89 -1.78 -2.03 -4.92
CA ALA A 89 -1.43 -1.32 -3.70
C ALA A 89 0.07 -1.05 -3.66
N ASN A 90 0.44 0.01 -2.95
CA ASN A 90 1.82 0.39 -2.67
C ASN A 90 1.86 1.13 -1.32
N SER A 91 2.99 1.75 -0.98
CA SER A 91 3.13 2.47 0.29
C SER A 91 2.20 3.67 0.45
N THR A 92 1.72 4.28 -0.63
CA THR A 92 0.90 5.49 -0.56
C THR A 92 -0.56 5.21 -0.22
N ASN A 93 -0.99 3.95 -0.29
CA ASN A 93 -2.34 3.52 0.06
C ASN A 93 -2.37 2.28 0.97
N LEU A 94 -1.25 1.97 1.63
CA LEU A 94 -1.14 0.79 2.49
C LEU A 94 -2.07 0.87 3.70
N ASP A 95 -2.16 2.05 4.31
CA ASP A 95 -3.07 2.37 5.42
C ASP A 95 -4.54 2.22 5.03
N LEU A 96 -4.90 2.74 3.85
CA LEU A 96 -6.24 2.58 3.29
C LEU A 96 -6.53 1.10 3.00
N THR A 97 -5.58 0.37 2.42
CA THR A 97 -5.74 -1.05 2.11
C THR A 97 -5.93 -1.87 3.37
N TYR A 98 -5.10 -1.64 4.39
CA TYR A 98 -5.21 -2.27 5.71
C TYR A 98 -6.56 -1.98 6.37
N SER A 99 -6.94 -0.70 6.45
CA SER A 99 -8.21 -0.29 7.06
C SER A 99 -9.41 -0.87 6.31
N GLY A 100 -9.32 -0.96 4.98
CA GLY A 100 -10.38 -1.54 4.15
C GLY A 100 -10.51 -3.04 4.37
N LEU A 101 -9.39 -3.76 4.49
CA LEU A 101 -9.40 -5.20 4.75
C LEU A 101 -9.97 -5.52 6.14
N ARG A 102 -9.70 -4.67 7.15
CA ARG A 102 -10.31 -4.76 8.47
C ARG A 102 -11.81 -4.54 8.43
N GLU A 103 -12.27 -3.46 7.80
CA GLU A 103 -13.70 -3.17 7.66
C GLU A 103 -14.43 -4.29 6.89
N ASP A 104 -13.84 -4.78 5.80
CA ASP A 104 -14.40 -5.90 5.03
C ASP A 104 -14.51 -7.18 5.90
N LEU A 105 -13.55 -7.43 6.80
CA LEU A 105 -13.62 -8.54 7.75
C LEU A 105 -14.72 -8.33 8.80
N ASP A 106 -14.82 -7.13 9.38
CA ASP A 106 -15.86 -6.79 10.36
C ASP A 106 -17.26 -6.99 9.75
N GLU A 107 -17.46 -6.58 8.49
CA GLU A 107 -18.71 -6.79 7.75
C GLU A 107 -19.00 -8.29 7.54
N ILE A 108 -17.98 -9.08 7.19
CA ILE A 108 -18.11 -10.54 7.03
C ILE A 108 -18.47 -11.21 8.37
N GLU A 109 -17.72 -10.91 9.43
CA GLU A 109 -17.96 -11.47 10.76
C GLU A 109 -19.37 -11.13 11.25
N TYR A 110 -19.82 -9.89 11.03
CA TYR A 110 -21.18 -9.49 11.34
C TYR A 110 -22.20 -10.25 10.48
N ALA A 111 -21.97 -10.39 9.17
CA ALA A 111 -22.92 -11.02 8.25
C ALA A 111 -23.17 -12.51 8.55
N ILE A 112 -22.16 -13.24 9.03
CA ILE A 112 -22.27 -14.68 9.34
C ILE A 112 -22.25 -14.98 10.85
N ARG A 113 -22.44 -13.97 11.71
CA ARG A 113 -22.30 -14.11 13.17
C ARG A 113 -23.19 -15.18 13.80
N ASP A 114 -24.34 -15.48 13.20
CA ASP A 114 -25.34 -16.44 13.65
C ASP A 114 -24.87 -17.89 13.57
N VAL A 115 -23.96 -18.22 12.65
CA VAL A 115 -23.40 -19.57 12.53
C VAL A 115 -22.17 -19.82 13.41
N LYS A 116 -21.66 -18.78 14.11
CA LYS A 116 -20.44 -18.87 14.93
C LYS A 116 -20.55 -19.93 16.04
N GLU A 117 -21.70 -20.00 16.71
CA GLU A 117 -21.91 -20.97 17.80
C GLU A 117 -21.97 -22.42 17.29
N VAL A 118 -22.44 -22.62 16.06
CA VAL A 118 -22.61 -23.94 15.46
C VAL A 118 -21.29 -24.50 14.92
N MET A 119 -20.46 -23.64 14.32
CA MET A 119 -19.19 -24.01 13.68
C MET A 119 -18.02 -24.04 14.66
N GLY A 120 -18.13 -23.33 15.79
CA GLY A 120 -17.02 -23.10 16.70
C GLY A 120 -16.04 -22.03 16.20
N THR A 121 -15.23 -21.52 17.12
CA THR A 121 -14.39 -20.33 16.89
C THR A 121 -13.39 -20.48 15.74
N GLU A 122 -12.67 -21.59 15.67
CA GLU A 122 -11.61 -21.79 14.68
C GLU A 122 -12.16 -21.94 13.25
N GLU A 123 -13.22 -22.73 13.09
CA GLU A 123 -13.88 -22.92 11.79
C GLU A 123 -14.53 -21.61 11.31
N PHE A 124 -15.16 -20.85 12.21
CA PHE A 124 -15.71 -19.53 11.92
C PHE A 124 -14.64 -18.56 11.42
N VAL A 125 -13.50 -18.51 12.12
CA VAL A 125 -12.33 -17.72 11.73
C VAL A 125 -11.87 -18.06 10.32
N GLN A 126 -11.67 -19.35 10.03
CA GLN A 126 -11.18 -19.80 8.73
C GLN A 126 -12.19 -19.48 7.62
N THR A 127 -13.48 -19.59 7.93
CA THR A 127 -14.57 -19.22 7.01
C THR A 127 -14.55 -17.72 6.70
N CYS A 128 -14.38 -16.87 7.72
CA CYS A 128 -14.25 -15.43 7.53
C CYS A 128 -13.05 -15.09 6.63
N GLN A 129 -11.90 -15.73 6.82
CA GLN A 129 -10.72 -15.52 5.97
C GLN A 129 -10.93 -15.98 4.52
N THR A 130 -11.66 -17.08 4.30
CA THR A 130 -12.05 -17.53 2.96
C THR A 130 -12.98 -16.53 2.29
N LEU A 131 -14.01 -16.06 3.00
CA LEU A 131 -14.93 -15.05 2.50
C LEU A 131 -14.23 -13.72 2.21
N LEU A 132 -13.30 -13.32 3.07
CA LEU A 132 -12.48 -12.12 2.88
C LEU A 132 -11.64 -12.22 1.61
N MET A 133 -11.01 -13.38 1.40
CA MET A 133 -10.27 -13.70 0.18
C MET A 133 -11.14 -13.57 -1.08
N THR A 134 -12.37 -14.09 -1.03
CA THR A 134 -13.32 -14.03 -2.15
C THR A 134 -13.86 -12.62 -2.38
N ASN A 135 -14.21 -11.88 -1.33
CA ASN A 135 -14.84 -10.58 -1.41
C ASN A 135 -13.84 -9.47 -1.76
N SER A 136 -12.73 -9.42 -1.03
CA SER A 136 -11.76 -8.32 -1.11
C SER A 136 -10.61 -8.63 -2.06
N GLY A 137 -10.51 -9.88 -2.52
CA GLY A 137 -9.42 -10.35 -3.37
C GLY A 137 -8.12 -10.56 -2.61
N TRP A 138 -8.08 -10.34 -1.28
CA TRP A 138 -7.01 -10.63 -0.31
C TRP A 138 -7.59 -11.13 1.01
N ASN A 139 -6.80 -11.87 1.77
CA ASN A 139 -7.03 -12.13 3.19
C ASN A 139 -5.81 -11.69 4.00
N TRP A 140 -5.86 -11.80 5.33
CA TRP A 140 -4.77 -11.32 6.16
C TRP A 140 -3.46 -12.06 5.89
N THR A 141 -3.50 -13.37 5.62
CA THR A 141 -2.31 -14.15 5.28
C THR A 141 -1.62 -13.60 4.03
N VAL A 142 -2.36 -13.28 2.97
CA VAL A 142 -1.80 -12.72 1.74
C VAL A 142 -1.25 -11.32 1.99
N PHE A 143 -2.00 -10.47 2.68
CA PHE A 143 -1.60 -9.10 3.00
C PHE A 143 -0.25 -9.07 3.74
N TRP A 144 -0.12 -9.85 4.82
CA TRP A 144 1.11 -9.85 5.62
C TRP A 144 2.28 -10.55 4.93
N LYS A 145 2.04 -11.56 4.08
CA LYS A 145 3.11 -12.11 3.22
C LYS A 145 3.68 -11.05 2.28
N MET A 146 2.83 -10.21 1.69
CA MET A 146 3.28 -9.10 0.83
C MET A 146 4.06 -8.04 1.63
N VAL A 147 3.52 -7.62 2.78
CA VAL A 147 4.18 -6.66 3.68
C VAL A 147 5.54 -7.18 4.13
N LYS A 148 5.63 -8.43 4.57
CA LYS A 148 6.89 -9.11 4.96
C LYS A 148 7.89 -9.12 3.80
N PHE A 149 7.44 -9.53 2.62
CA PHE A 149 8.32 -9.60 1.45
C PHE A 149 8.89 -8.23 1.08
N ILE A 150 8.05 -7.19 1.07
CA ILE A 150 8.46 -5.82 0.75
C ILE A 150 9.38 -5.27 1.84
N GLY A 151 9.02 -5.43 3.11
CA GLY A 151 9.83 -5.04 4.26
C GLY A 151 11.23 -5.65 4.18
N ASN A 152 11.34 -6.97 4.10
CA ASN A 152 12.63 -7.68 4.00
C ASN A 152 13.44 -7.28 2.76
N ARG A 153 12.79 -6.95 1.65
CA ARG A 153 13.48 -6.44 0.46
C ARG A 153 14.06 -5.04 0.70
N LEU A 154 13.31 -4.16 1.35
CA LEU A 154 13.79 -2.81 1.68
C LEU A 154 14.95 -2.85 2.69
N LEU A 155 14.82 -3.67 3.75
CA LEU A 155 15.87 -3.86 4.75
C LEU A 155 17.18 -4.31 4.11
N ARG A 156 17.14 -5.35 3.26
CA ARG A 156 18.31 -5.83 2.52
C ARG A 156 18.94 -4.77 1.63
N ASN A 157 18.12 -4.00 0.90
CA ASN A 157 18.62 -2.93 0.04
C ASN A 157 19.34 -1.83 0.84
N ILE A 158 18.86 -1.50 2.03
CA ILE A 158 19.50 -0.53 2.93
C ILE A 158 20.86 -1.06 3.42
N GLU A 159 20.94 -2.34 3.77
CA GLU A 159 22.18 -2.99 4.19
C GLU A 159 23.21 -3.06 3.06
N THR A 160 22.81 -3.46 1.85
CA THR A 160 23.72 -3.53 0.70
C THR A 160 24.26 -2.15 0.32
N ASN A 161 23.40 -1.12 0.25
CA ASN A 161 23.84 0.25 -0.01
C ASN A 161 24.80 0.79 1.07
N ARG A 162 24.68 0.33 2.33
CA ARG A 162 25.65 0.68 3.40
C ARG A 162 27.01 0.01 3.19
N LEU A 163 27.01 -1.25 2.76
CA LEU A 163 28.24 -1.99 2.47
C LEU A 163 28.97 -1.40 1.26
N ASP A 164 28.24 -1.03 0.21
CA ASP A 164 28.82 -0.41 -0.98
C ASP A 164 29.44 0.97 -0.64
N LYS A 165 28.77 1.80 0.17
CA LYS A 165 29.32 3.09 0.64
C LYS A 165 30.46 2.95 1.65
N HIS A 166 30.58 1.83 2.35
CA HIS A 166 31.75 1.56 3.19
C HIS A 166 32.93 1.09 2.33
N GLY A 167 32.68 0.26 1.31
CA GLY A 167 33.68 -0.12 0.32
C GLY A 167 34.20 1.05 -0.49
N GLU A 168 33.33 1.97 -0.92
CA GLU A 168 33.71 3.20 -1.62
C GLU A 168 34.52 4.14 -0.73
N ARG A 169 34.10 4.41 0.52
CA ARG A 169 34.90 5.21 1.47
C ARG A 169 36.25 4.59 1.81
N ASN A 170 36.30 3.28 2.02
CA ASN A 170 37.56 2.58 2.27
C ASN A 170 38.48 2.64 1.04
N ASN A 171 37.91 2.63 -0.17
CA ASN A 171 38.68 2.80 -1.41
C ASN A 171 39.12 4.24 -1.62
N GLU A 172 38.29 5.24 -1.30
CA GLU A 172 38.65 6.67 -1.36
C GLU A 172 39.71 7.02 -0.32
N GLU A 173 39.60 6.56 0.93
CA GLU A 173 40.64 6.74 1.96
C GLU A 173 41.96 6.06 1.55
N GLN A 174 41.89 4.88 0.93
CA GLN A 174 43.08 4.20 0.38
C GLN A 174 43.63 4.86 -0.89
N LEU A 175 42.80 5.57 -1.66
CA LEU A 175 43.21 6.35 -2.83
C LEU A 175 43.79 7.70 -2.41
N GLU A 176 43.28 8.35 -1.37
CA GLU A 176 43.83 9.57 -0.77
C GLU A 176 45.17 9.30 -0.08
N GLU A 177 45.30 8.21 0.69
CA GLU A 177 46.60 7.77 1.25
C GLU A 177 47.64 7.44 0.15
N LYS A 178 47.19 7.02 -1.04
CA LYS A 178 48.07 6.76 -2.19
C LYS A 178 48.31 8.00 -3.06
N ALA A 179 47.38 8.95 -3.11
CA ALA A 179 47.49 10.20 -3.86
C ALA A 179 48.50 11.16 -3.21
N ASP A 180 48.66 11.12 -1.89
CA ASP A 180 49.74 11.84 -1.19
C ASP A 180 51.16 11.31 -1.51
N LYS A 181 51.28 10.23 -2.30
CA LYS A 181 52.57 9.64 -2.69
C LYS A 181 52.88 9.62 -4.18
N VAL A 182 52.03 10.14 -5.06
CA VAL A 182 52.31 10.14 -6.51
C VAL A 182 51.86 11.46 -7.16
N LYS A 183 52.83 12.34 -7.44
CA LYS A 183 52.71 13.38 -8.47
C LYS A 183 53.05 12.76 -9.82
N GLY A 184 52.16 12.84 -10.80
CA GLY A 184 52.48 12.61 -12.20
C GLY A 184 51.33 12.02 -13.02
N ASP A 185 50.80 12.86 -13.90
CA ASP A 185 50.39 12.61 -15.29
C ASP A 185 49.53 11.38 -15.64
N ASP A 186 48.28 11.72 -15.96
CA ASP A 186 47.64 11.57 -17.29
C ASP A 186 46.96 10.24 -17.70
N ILE A 187 45.86 10.43 -18.44
CA ILE A 187 45.18 9.52 -19.39
C ILE A 187 43.96 8.68 -18.91
N LEU A 188 42.78 9.20 -19.31
CA LEU A 188 41.62 8.60 -20.00
C LEU A 188 41.19 7.13 -19.68
N ARG A 189 39.88 6.90 -19.43
CA ARG A 189 39.03 6.06 -20.31
C ARG A 189 37.54 5.90 -19.93
N GLU A 190 36.74 6.07 -20.99
CA GLU A 190 35.59 5.26 -21.44
C GLU A 190 34.35 5.09 -20.55
N GLY A 191 33.27 5.74 -21.01
CA GLY A 191 31.91 5.55 -20.55
C GLY A 191 31.36 4.16 -20.85
N LYS A 192 31.02 3.45 -19.78
CA LYS A 192 29.97 2.43 -19.78
C LYS A 192 28.75 3.07 -19.14
N THR A 193 27.68 3.29 -19.91
CA THR A 193 26.35 3.54 -19.34
C THR A 193 25.86 2.24 -18.72
N GLN A 194 26.38 1.94 -17.54
CA GLN A 194 25.73 1.10 -16.56
C GLN A 194 24.45 1.87 -16.18
N TRP A 195 23.28 1.24 -16.31
CA TRP A 195 22.10 1.75 -15.62
C TRP A 195 22.44 1.76 -14.13
N LYS A 196 22.90 2.90 -13.64
CA LYS A 196 23.14 3.10 -12.21
C LYS A 196 21.77 3.04 -11.56
N VAL A 197 21.60 2.07 -10.67
CA VAL A 197 20.52 2.13 -9.69
C VAL A 197 20.63 3.51 -9.05
N PRO A 198 19.58 4.36 -9.07
CA PRO A 198 19.64 5.68 -8.48
C PRO A 198 20.17 5.56 -7.05
N ASP A 199 21.03 6.48 -6.62
CA ASP A 199 21.46 6.55 -5.22
C ASP A 199 20.21 6.65 -4.33
N MET A 200 19.88 5.53 -3.69
CA MET A 200 18.74 5.37 -2.79
C MET A 200 19.09 5.77 -1.36
N THR A 201 20.23 6.43 -1.12
CA THR A 201 20.47 7.00 0.19
C THR A 201 19.51 8.14 0.46
N LEU A 202 18.72 7.97 1.53
CA LEU A 202 17.90 9.00 2.16
C LEU A 202 17.07 9.83 1.17
N GLN A 203 16.42 9.18 0.20
CA GLN A 203 15.33 9.85 -0.47
C GLN A 203 14.11 9.81 0.46
N PRO A 204 13.37 10.93 0.64
CA PRO A 204 12.10 10.99 1.39
C PRO A 204 11.13 9.81 1.17
N PRO A 205 11.09 9.15 -0.02
CA PRO A 205 10.25 7.98 -0.25
C PRO A 205 10.57 6.76 0.64
N ILE A 206 11.83 6.48 1.01
CA ILE A 206 12.14 5.24 1.78
C ILE A 206 11.75 5.35 3.25
N VAL A 207 12.01 6.50 3.87
CA VAL A 207 11.57 6.81 5.23
C VAL A 207 10.04 6.75 5.28
N PHE A 208 9.37 7.39 4.32
CA PHE A 208 7.91 7.33 4.19
C PHE A 208 7.38 5.88 4.08
N ILE A 209 8.00 5.04 3.25
CA ILE A 209 7.58 3.63 3.11
C ILE A 209 7.75 2.88 4.44
N LEU A 210 8.89 3.06 5.11
CA LEU A 210 9.20 2.39 6.38
C LEU A 210 8.24 2.82 7.49
N GLU A 211 7.98 4.13 7.63
CA GLU A 211 7.01 4.66 8.59
C GLU A 211 5.61 4.08 8.36
N ARG A 212 5.14 4.00 7.11
CA ARG A 212 3.84 3.38 6.82
C ARG A 212 3.76 1.89 7.12
N LEU A 213 4.83 1.14 6.84
CA LEU A 213 4.91 -0.28 7.19
C LEU A 213 4.86 -0.46 8.71
N ARG A 214 5.62 0.37 9.45
CA ARG A 214 5.66 0.38 10.91
C ARG A 214 4.30 0.69 11.51
N ASP A 215 3.64 1.74 11.03
CA ASP A 215 2.35 2.20 11.57
C ASP A 215 1.27 1.12 11.41
N VAL A 216 1.17 0.51 10.23
CA VAL A 216 0.21 -0.55 9.95
C VAL A 216 0.49 -1.81 10.78
N ALA A 217 1.75 -2.22 10.91
CA ALA A 217 2.13 -3.34 11.74
C ALA A 217 1.89 -3.08 13.23
N SER A 218 2.14 -1.86 13.70
CA SER A 218 1.94 -1.47 15.10
C SER A 218 0.46 -1.41 15.48
N ASP A 219 -0.40 -0.84 14.62
CA ASP A 219 -1.86 -0.86 14.85
C ASP A 219 -2.38 -2.29 14.92
N PHE A 220 -1.93 -3.17 14.02
CA PHE A 220 -2.33 -4.58 14.05
C PHE A 220 -1.91 -5.30 15.34
N LEU A 221 -0.65 -5.15 15.78
CA LEU A 221 -0.15 -5.76 17.03
C LEU A 221 -0.84 -5.20 18.27
N CYS A 222 -1.19 -3.90 18.27
CA CYS A 222 -1.98 -3.31 19.35
C CYS A 222 -3.36 -3.97 19.44
N GLN A 223 -4.00 -4.21 18.30
CA GLN A 223 -5.32 -4.84 18.25
C GLN A 223 -5.28 -6.33 18.58
N SER A 224 -4.23 -7.07 18.19
CA SER A 224 -4.11 -8.50 18.52
C SER A 224 -3.91 -8.73 20.02
N ASN A 225 -3.18 -7.85 20.71
CA ASN A 225 -3.02 -7.89 22.16
C ASN A 225 -4.32 -7.61 22.93
N VAL A 226 -5.29 -6.93 22.31
CA VAL A 226 -6.59 -6.60 22.90
C VAL A 226 -7.66 -7.63 22.52
N CYS A 227 -7.49 -8.35 21.40
CA CYS A 227 -8.48 -9.27 20.85
C CYS A 227 -7.87 -10.66 20.63
N SER A 228 -8.17 -11.61 21.54
CA SER A 228 -7.70 -13.01 21.47
C SER A 228 -8.11 -13.77 20.19
N PHE A 229 -9.02 -13.19 19.40
CA PHE A 229 -9.53 -13.72 18.14
C PHE A 229 -8.57 -13.50 16.95
N LEU A 230 -7.78 -12.42 16.97
CA LEU A 230 -6.76 -12.15 15.95
C LEU A 230 -5.53 -13.07 16.12
N VAL A 231 -5.21 -13.43 17.37
CA VAL A 231 -4.17 -14.42 17.71
C VAL A 231 -4.54 -15.83 17.23
N THR A 232 -5.83 -16.16 17.18
CA THR A 232 -6.30 -17.45 16.61
C THR A 232 -6.38 -17.44 15.08
N GLN A 233 -6.43 -16.26 14.46
CA GLN A 233 -6.37 -16.07 13.00
C GLN A 233 -4.96 -16.20 12.40
N PHE A 234 -3.92 -16.11 13.23
CA PHE A 234 -2.53 -16.11 12.78
C PHE A 234 -1.68 -17.14 13.52
N SER A 235 -0.83 -17.85 12.78
CA SER A 235 0.26 -18.62 13.40
C SER A 235 1.11 -17.66 14.24
N MET A 236 1.47 -18.07 15.46
CA MET A 236 2.42 -17.36 16.35
C MET A 236 3.69 -16.93 15.60
N GLU A 237 4.13 -17.71 14.60
CA GLU A 237 5.28 -17.39 13.74
C GLU A 237 5.12 -16.06 12.97
N THR A 238 3.90 -15.64 12.67
CA THR A 238 3.65 -14.39 11.94
C THR A 238 3.63 -13.19 12.87
N GLU A 239 3.11 -13.32 14.09
CA GLU A 239 3.20 -12.25 15.09
C GLU A 239 4.65 -11.97 15.50
N GLU A 240 5.43 -13.01 15.80
CA GLU A 240 6.87 -12.87 16.08
C GLU A 240 7.63 -12.24 14.90
N THR A 241 7.28 -12.64 13.68
CA THR A 241 7.84 -12.04 12.46
C THR A 241 7.48 -10.56 12.36
N LEU A 242 6.21 -10.18 12.55
CA LEU A 242 5.76 -8.78 12.41
C LEU A 242 6.39 -7.90 13.48
N PHE A 243 6.50 -8.40 14.71
CA PHE A 243 7.23 -7.74 15.78
C PHE A 243 8.70 -7.52 15.38
N GLY A 244 9.38 -8.55 14.86
CA GLY A 244 10.75 -8.42 14.35
C GLY A 244 10.90 -7.41 13.20
N ILE A 245 9.91 -7.31 12.31
CA ILE A 245 9.89 -6.29 11.25
C ILE A 245 9.75 -4.88 11.86
N VAL A 246 8.85 -4.69 12.82
CA VAL A 246 8.65 -3.38 13.49
C VAL A 246 9.92 -2.95 14.21
N GLU A 247 10.53 -3.85 15.00
CA GLU A 247 11.78 -3.55 15.71
C GLU A 247 12.90 -3.13 14.76
N GLU A 248 13.06 -3.85 13.64
CA GLU A 248 14.13 -3.55 12.69
C GLU A 248 13.87 -2.25 11.92
N ILE A 249 12.61 -1.97 11.57
CA ILE A 249 12.22 -0.67 11.00
C ILE A 249 12.55 0.45 11.99
N ASP A 250 12.21 0.31 13.27
CA ASP A 250 12.48 1.33 14.30
C ASP A 250 13.98 1.60 14.45
N ARG A 251 14.80 0.54 14.50
CA ARG A 251 16.27 0.67 14.53
C ARG A 251 16.80 1.42 13.33
N ILE A 252 16.25 1.19 12.14
CA ILE A 252 16.67 1.88 10.91
C ILE A 252 16.22 3.33 10.92
N LEU A 253 14.97 3.62 11.27
CA LEU A 253 14.44 4.99 11.33
C LEU A 253 15.23 5.85 12.31
N VAL A 254 15.61 5.33 13.47
CA VAL A 254 16.50 6.02 14.42
C VAL A 254 17.85 6.35 13.79
N LYS A 255 18.48 5.38 13.12
CA LYS A 255 19.78 5.59 12.45
C LYS A 255 19.70 6.58 11.28
N LEU A 256 18.58 6.61 10.56
CA LEU A 256 18.37 7.55 9.45
C LEU A 256 18.17 8.98 9.97
N LYS A 257 17.34 9.17 11.01
CA LYS A 257 17.12 10.48 11.65
C LYS A 257 18.41 11.05 12.27
N GLN A 258 19.23 10.21 12.91
CA GLN A 258 20.54 10.62 13.46
C GLN A 258 21.56 11.04 12.39
N LYS A 259 21.39 10.60 11.14
CA LYS A 259 22.28 10.98 10.03
C LYS A 259 21.88 12.33 9.44
N ASP A 260 20.59 12.57 9.26
CA ASP A 260 20.07 13.87 8.80
C ASP A 260 20.47 15.00 9.76
N ASP A 261 20.42 14.77 11.07
CA ASP A 261 20.87 15.76 12.07
C ASP A 261 22.36 16.09 11.97
N LYS A 262 23.21 15.15 11.52
CA LYS A 262 24.65 15.38 11.35
C LYS A 262 24.96 16.11 10.04
N ASP A 263 24.25 15.79 8.97
CA ASP A 263 24.44 16.40 7.66
C ASP A 263 23.86 17.84 7.59
N THR A 264 23.03 18.24 8.57
CA THR A 264 22.45 19.61 8.67
C THR A 264 23.35 20.59 9.47
N ILE A 265 24.39 20.11 10.15
CA ILE A 265 25.25 20.92 11.06
C ILE A 265 26.60 21.30 10.39
N THR A 266 26.87 20.83 9.18
CA THR A 266 28.04 21.21 8.36
C THR A 266 27.67 22.18 7.24
#